data_AF-A0A1Z8MW43-F1
#
_entry.id   AF-A0A1Z8MW43-F1
#
_cell.length_a   1.000
_cell.length_b   1.000
_cell.length_c   1.000
_cell.angle_alpha   90.00
_cell.angle_beta   90.00
_cell.angle_gamma   90.00
#
_symmetry.space_group_name_H-M   'P 1'
#
loop_
_entity.id
_entity.type
_entity.pdbx_description
1 polymer ?
#
loop_
_entity_poly.entity_id
_entity_poly.type
_entity_poly.pdbx_seq_one_letter_code
_entity_poly.pdbx_strand_id
1 'polypeptide(L)'
;MESLIPIVAIMTGIIVPVAVFAWQYIEGKEKRETILEIAKHVDDPARLDGLLAMLDEKKQEPVDYRRGGVITLFVGIGIYLLGAVSFGSLFSGIGLLVGAIGLGVLIAGYLYPNTSDEINTAVERFEKG
;
A
#
# COMPACT_ATOMS: atom_id res chain seq x y z
N MET A 1 38.42 -1.45 3.21
CA MET A 1 37.25 -0.67 2.73
C MET A 1 36.31 -1.51 1.87
N GLU A 2 36.79 -2.45 1.06
CA GLU A 2 35.95 -3.32 0.22
C GLU A 2 34.90 -4.16 0.97
N SER A 3 35.17 -4.61 2.20
CA SER A 3 34.20 -5.41 2.98
C SER A 3 33.12 -4.56 3.66
N LEU A 4 33.34 -3.25 3.81
CA LEU A 4 32.45 -2.38 4.58
C LEU A 4 31.23 -1.94 3.75
N ILE A 5 31.43 -1.76 2.44
CA ILE A 5 30.39 -1.41 1.47
C ILE A 5 29.26 -2.47 1.42
N PRO A 6 29.53 -3.78 1.22
CA PRO A 6 28.49 -4.79 1.19
C PRO A 6 27.77 -4.94 2.54
N ILE A 7 28.48 -4.77 3.68
CA ILE A 7 27.86 -4.80 5.01
C ILE A 7 26.86 -3.65 5.17
N VAL A 8 27.25 -2.43 4.81
CA VAL A 8 26.37 -1.24 4.89
C VAL A 8 25.19 -1.36 3.94
N ALA A 9 25.37 -1.92 2.73
CA ALA A 9 24.30 -2.15 1.78
C ALA A 9 23.24 -3.13 2.33
N ILE A 10 23.67 -4.25 2.93
CA ILE A 10 22.76 -5.23 3.54
C ILE A 10 22.03 -4.62 4.74
N MET A 11 22.75 -3.88 5.60
CA MET A 11 22.13 -3.21 6.75
C MET A 11 21.07 -2.20 6.32
N THR A 12 21.37 -1.38 5.31
CA THR A 12 20.43 -0.37 4.80
C THR A 12 19.18 -1.05 4.21
N GLY A 13 19.36 -2.16 3.49
CA GLY A 13 18.25 -2.95 2.93
C GLY A 13 17.32 -3.57 3.97
N ILE A 14 17.78 -3.79 5.20
CA ILE A 14 16.96 -4.30 6.31
C ILE A 14 16.36 -3.17 7.15
N ILE A 15 17.15 -2.13 7.44
CA ILE A 15 16.75 -1.01 8.30
C ILE A 15 15.57 -0.25 7.70
N VAL A 16 15.57 -0.01 6.37
CA VAL A 16 14.51 0.77 5.71
C VAL A 16 13.14 0.09 5.82
N PRO A 17 12.97 -1.19 5.45
CA PRO A 17 11.71 -1.90 5.67
C PRO A 17 11.26 -1.90 7.13
N VAL A 18 12.17 -2.23 8.06
CA VAL A 18 11.83 -2.31 9.50
C VAL A 18 11.35 -0.95 10.03
N ALA A 19 11.99 0.15 9.62
CA ALA A 19 11.58 1.49 10.01
C ALA A 19 10.19 1.86 9.46
N VAL A 20 9.91 1.54 8.20
CA VAL A 20 8.59 1.78 7.59
C VAL A 20 7.50 0.95 8.30
N PHE A 21 7.77 -0.32 8.59
CA PHE A 21 6.83 -1.17 9.35
C PHE A 21 6.62 -0.66 10.78
N ALA A 22 7.67 -0.24 11.48
CA ALA A 22 7.57 0.31 12.82
C ALA A 22 6.73 1.58 12.85
N TRP A 23 6.93 2.50 11.90
CA TRP A 23 6.09 3.70 11.76
C TRP A 23 4.64 3.33 11.49
N GLN A 24 4.36 2.48 10.49
CA GLN A 24 2.99 2.04 10.19
C GLN A 24 2.30 1.39 11.39
N TYR A 25 3.04 0.63 12.20
CA TYR A 25 2.54 0.03 13.43
C TYR A 25 2.19 1.07 14.50
N ILE A 26 3.08 2.03 14.75
CA ILE A 26 2.87 3.09 15.75
C ILE A 26 1.66 3.95 15.34
N GLU A 27 1.62 4.41 14.09
CA GLU A 27 0.51 5.24 13.59
C GLU A 27 -0.83 4.49 13.65
N GLY A 28 -0.83 3.19 13.32
CA GLY A 28 -2.02 2.36 13.44
C GLY A 28 -2.47 2.14 14.89
N LYS A 29 -1.52 2.03 15.83
CA LYS A 29 -1.80 1.84 17.26
C LYS A 29 -2.36 3.11 17.90
N GLU A 30 -1.74 4.26 17.68
CA GLU A 30 -2.17 5.55 18.24
C GLU A 30 -3.60 5.91 17.80
N LYS A 31 -3.91 5.76 16.51
CA LYS A 31 -5.28 5.99 15.99
C LYS A 31 -6.32 5.13 16.69
N ARG A 32 -6.01 3.86 16.95
CA ARG A 32 -6.92 2.92 17.64
C ARG A 32 -7.12 3.31 19.11
N GLU A 33 -6.04 3.70 19.78
CA GLU A 33 -6.08 4.08 21.19
C GLU A 33 -6.90 5.35 21.40
N THR A 34 -6.71 6.36 20.56
CA THR A 34 -7.49 7.61 20.60
C THR A 34 -8.98 7.36 20.35
N ILE A 35 -9.34 6.53 19.36
CA ILE A 35 -10.75 6.25 19.08
C ILE A 35 -11.39 5.44 20.21
N LEU A 36 -10.66 4.50 20.81
CA LEU A 36 -11.13 3.72 21.96
C LEU A 36 -11.35 4.60 23.20
N GLU A 37 -10.52 5.63 23.39
CA GLU A 37 -10.67 6.61 24.46
C GLU A 37 -11.88 7.52 24.21
N ILE A 38 -12.06 8.02 22.98
CA ILE A 38 -13.26 8.79 22.61
C ILE A 38 -14.53 7.95 22.78
N ALA A 39 -14.52 6.68 22.37
CA ALA A 39 -15.67 5.78 22.48
C ALA A 39 -16.13 5.55 23.93
N LYS A 40 -15.21 5.57 24.90
CA LYS A 40 -15.55 5.44 26.33
C LYS A 40 -16.23 6.67 26.92
N HIS A 41 -16.13 7.82 26.25
CA HIS A 41 -16.67 9.11 26.71
C HIS A 41 -17.87 9.60 25.89
N VAL A 42 -18.34 8.82 24.92
CA VAL A 42 -19.52 9.12 24.09
C VAL A 42 -20.72 8.32 24.58
N ASP A 43 -21.77 9.01 25.04
CA ASP A 43 -23.02 8.40 25.52
C ASP A 43 -24.07 8.17 24.41
N ASP A 44 -23.83 8.71 23.21
CA ASP A 44 -24.79 8.68 22.09
C ASP A 44 -24.45 7.55 21.10
N PRO A 45 -25.26 6.48 21.00
CA PRO A 45 -24.97 5.30 20.18
C PRO A 45 -24.75 5.62 18.69
N ALA A 46 -25.42 6.64 18.16
CA ALA A 46 -25.25 7.06 16.77
C ALA A 46 -23.86 7.65 16.47
N ARG A 47 -23.21 8.28 17.46
CA ARG A 47 -21.85 8.82 17.32
C ARG A 47 -20.78 7.75 17.54
N LEU A 48 -21.08 6.76 18.37
CA LEU A 48 -20.29 5.55 18.55
C LEU A 48 -20.21 4.73 17.26
N ASP A 49 -21.34 4.54 16.57
CA ASP A 49 -21.37 3.87 15.27
C ASP A 49 -20.55 4.62 14.21
N GLY A 50 -20.57 5.96 14.21
CA GLY A 50 -19.72 6.76 13.33
C GLY A 50 -18.22 6.64 13.61
N LEU A 51 -17.81 6.59 14.89
CA LEU A 51 -16.41 6.39 15.30
C LEU A 51 -15.93 4.96 15.04
N LEU A 52 -16.79 3.98 15.24
CA LEU A 52 -16.53 2.58 14.88
C LEU A 52 -16.47 2.42 13.36
N ALA A 53 -17.32 3.11 12.60
CA ALA A 53 -17.24 3.16 11.15
C ALA A 53 -15.92 3.79 10.68
N MET A 54 -15.39 4.83 11.33
CA MET A 54 -14.05 5.36 11.01
C MET A 54 -12.90 4.39 11.33
N LEU A 55 -13.07 3.49 12.31
CA LEU A 55 -12.14 2.38 12.59
C LEU A 55 -12.24 1.26 11.55
N ASP A 56 -13.46 0.97 11.08
CA ASP A 56 -13.77 -0.12 10.15
C ASP A 56 -13.57 0.31 8.68
N GLU A 57 -13.73 1.60 8.37
CA GLU A 57 -13.34 2.30 7.13
C GLU A 57 -11.82 2.43 6.98
N LYS A 58 -11.07 1.46 7.50
CA LYS A 58 -9.86 1.02 6.81
C LYS A 58 -10.20 0.15 5.60
N LYS A 59 -11.31 0.44 4.90
CA LYS A 59 -11.35 0.23 3.45
C LYS A 59 -10.29 1.17 2.91
N GLN A 60 -9.07 0.65 2.74
CA GLN A 60 -8.04 1.31 1.95
C GLN A 60 -8.76 1.90 0.74
N GLU A 61 -8.62 3.21 0.50
CA GLU A 61 -9.09 3.85 -0.73
C GLU A 61 -8.91 2.85 -1.86
N PRO A 62 -9.95 2.60 -2.68
CA PRO A 62 -9.94 1.46 -3.58
C PRO A 62 -8.62 1.47 -4.32
N VAL A 63 -7.76 0.50 -3.95
CA VAL A 63 -6.37 0.52 -4.41
C VAL A 63 -6.52 0.40 -5.91
N ASP A 64 -6.24 1.48 -6.63
CA ASP A 64 -6.43 1.50 -8.07
C ASP A 64 -5.35 0.57 -8.63
N TYR A 65 -5.68 -0.71 -8.69
CA TYR A 65 -4.79 -1.80 -9.07
C TYR A 65 -4.22 -1.54 -10.47
N ARG A 66 -4.92 -0.73 -11.29
CA ARG A 66 -4.41 -0.26 -12.58
C ARG A 66 -3.24 0.70 -12.39
N ARG A 67 -3.39 1.71 -11.55
CA ARG A 67 -2.28 2.66 -11.23
C ARG A 67 -1.13 1.93 -10.54
N GLY A 68 -1.41 1.12 -9.54
CA GLY A 68 -0.41 0.33 -8.83
C GLY A 68 0.36 -0.63 -9.75
N GLY A 69 -0.35 -1.31 -10.65
CA GLY A 69 0.22 -2.21 -11.64
C GLY A 69 1.11 -1.50 -12.66
N VAL A 70 0.66 -0.36 -13.19
CA VAL A 70 1.46 0.47 -14.11
C VAL A 70 2.74 0.95 -13.43
N ILE A 71 2.66 1.52 -12.22
CA ILE A 71 3.82 2.00 -11.48
C ILE A 71 4.82 0.86 -11.25
N THR A 72 4.35 -0.30 -10.80
CA THR A 72 5.19 -1.47 -10.52
C THR A 72 5.85 -2.01 -11.79
N LEU A 73 5.13 -2.02 -12.92
CA LEU A 73 5.68 -2.42 -14.22
C LEU A 73 6.82 -1.49 -14.65
N PHE A 74 6.63 -0.17 -14.55
CA PHE A 74 7.67 0.82 -14.87
C PHE A 74 8.88 0.74 -13.95
N VAL A 75 8.67 0.46 -12.66
CA VAL A 75 9.77 0.19 -11.71
C VAL A 75 10.57 -1.03 -12.16
N GLY A 76 9.90 -2.12 -12.54
CA GLY A 76 10.57 -3.31 -13.08
C GLY A 76 11.38 -3.04 -14.34
N ILE A 77 10.83 -2.28 -15.29
CA ILE A 77 11.55 -1.85 -16.50
C ILE A 77 12.76 -1.00 -16.13
N GLY A 78 12.63 -0.07 -15.19
CA GLY A 78 13.74 0.77 -14.73
C GLY A 78 14.88 -0.04 -14.13
N ILE A 79 14.57 -1.02 -13.27
CA ILE A 79 15.57 -1.92 -12.67
C ILE A 79 16.20 -2.82 -13.74
N TYR A 80 15.42 -3.29 -14.72
CA TYR A 80 15.93 -4.11 -15.83
C TYR A 80 16.95 -3.34 -16.67
N LEU A 81 16.60 -2.11 -17.08
CA LEU A 81 17.48 -1.23 -17.84
C LEU A 81 18.75 -0.86 -17.04
N LEU A 82 18.61 -0.59 -15.74
CA LEU A 82 19.74 -0.35 -14.85
C LEU A 82 20.69 -1.56 -14.76
N GLY A 83 20.11 -2.76 -14.69
CA GLY A 83 20.87 -4.02 -14.74
C GLY A 83 21.59 -4.20 -16.08
N ALA A 84 20.92 -3.90 -17.19
CA ALA A 84 21.50 -4.01 -18.54
C ALA A 84 22.66 -3.03 -18.78
N VAL A 85 22.64 -1.84 -18.16
CA VAL A 85 23.64 -0.79 -18.38
C VAL A 85 24.82 -0.86 -17.41
N SER A 86 24.61 -1.20 -16.13
CA SER A 86 25.67 -1.03 -15.12
C SER A 86 25.83 -2.17 -14.12
N PHE A 87 24.76 -2.84 -13.69
CA PHE A 87 24.82 -3.77 -12.53
C PHE A 87 24.75 -5.26 -12.88
N GLY A 88 24.66 -5.61 -14.17
CA GLY A 88 24.74 -6.99 -14.65
C GLY A 88 23.43 -7.79 -14.57
N SER A 89 23.54 -9.11 -14.81
CA SER A 89 22.40 -10.01 -15.02
C SER A 89 21.49 -10.17 -13.79
N LEU A 90 22.02 -10.00 -12.58
CA LEU A 90 21.23 -10.12 -11.35
C LEU A 90 20.16 -9.02 -11.26
N PHE A 91 20.54 -7.76 -11.47
CA PHE A 91 19.60 -6.63 -11.46
C PHE A 91 18.65 -6.67 -12.65
N SER A 92 19.13 -7.13 -13.81
CA SER A 92 18.28 -7.40 -14.97
C SER A 92 17.18 -8.44 -14.61
N GLY A 93 17.55 -9.53 -13.94
CA GLY A 93 16.60 -10.53 -13.46
C GLY A 93 15.58 -10.00 -12.44
N ILE A 94 16.02 -9.17 -11.47
CA ILE A 94 15.12 -8.52 -10.50
C ILE A 94 14.12 -7.61 -11.23
N GLY A 95 14.59 -6.85 -12.23
CA GLY A 95 13.72 -5.99 -13.03
C GLY A 95 12.64 -6.75 -13.80
N LEU A 96 13.00 -7.89 -14.41
CA LEU A 96 12.01 -8.76 -15.08
C LEU A 96 10.98 -9.32 -14.10
N LEU A 97 11.42 -9.75 -12.91
CA LEU A 97 10.52 -10.25 -11.86
C LEU A 97 9.53 -9.17 -11.41
N VAL A 98 10.02 -7.98 -11.07
CA VAL A 98 9.19 -6.86 -10.63
C VAL A 98 8.25 -6.41 -11.76
N GLY A 99 8.72 -6.40 -13.00
CA GLY A 99 7.90 -6.09 -14.17
C GLY A 99 6.76 -7.10 -14.37
N ALA A 100 7.04 -8.39 -14.22
CA ALA A 100 6.02 -9.44 -14.30
C ALA A 100 4.95 -9.31 -13.20
N ILE A 101 5.36 -8.95 -11.97
CA ILE A 101 4.43 -8.64 -10.87
C ILE A 101 3.54 -7.46 -11.24
N GLY A 102 4.13 -6.37 -11.74
CA GLY A 102 3.38 -5.18 -12.17
C GLY A 102 2.36 -5.48 -13.26
N LEU A 103 2.72 -6.32 -14.23
CA LEU A 103 1.81 -6.79 -15.27
C LEU A 103 0.63 -7.59 -14.69
N GLY A 104 0.90 -8.48 -13.73
CA GLY A 104 -0.14 -9.25 -13.03
C GLY A 104 -1.12 -8.36 -12.27
N VAL A 105 -0.62 -7.34 -11.56
CA VAL A 105 -1.45 -6.36 -10.83
C VAL A 105 -2.29 -5.52 -11.79
N LEU A 106 -1.72 -5.14 -12.94
CA LEU A 106 -2.44 -4.39 -13.98
C LEU A 106 -3.59 -5.22 -14.56
N ILE A 107 -3.35 -6.51 -14.86
CA ILE A 107 -4.38 -7.44 -15.32
C ILE A 107 -5.46 -7.63 -14.25
N ALA A 108 -5.07 -7.79 -12.98
CA ALA A 108 -6.02 -7.91 -11.87
C ALA A 108 -6.90 -6.66 -11.72
N GLY A 109 -6.34 -5.46 -11.91
CA GLY A 109 -7.10 -4.21 -11.89
C GLY A 109 -8.06 -4.03 -13.08
N TYR A 110 -7.87 -4.78 -14.17
CA TYR A 110 -8.84 -4.82 -15.27
C TYR A 110 -9.90 -5.90 -15.06
N LEU A 111 -9.52 -7.06 -14.49
CA LEU A 111 -10.42 -8.20 -14.26
C LEU A 111 -11.34 -8.02 -13.04
N TYR A 112 -10.86 -7.34 -12.00
CA TYR A 112 -11.62 -6.94 -10.81
C TYR A 112 -11.76 -5.42 -10.76
N PRO A 113 -12.55 -4.82 -11.68
CA PRO A 113 -12.75 -3.39 -11.69
C PRO A 113 -13.52 -2.97 -10.42
N ASN A 114 -13.07 -1.89 -9.78
CA ASN A 114 -13.63 -1.35 -8.54
C ASN A 114 -15.01 -0.68 -8.68
N THR A 115 -15.74 -1.02 -9.76
CA THR A 115 -17.06 -0.51 -10.13
C THR A 115 -18.14 -0.75 -9.08
N SER A 116 -17.93 -1.70 -8.14
CA SER A 116 -18.87 -1.95 -7.06
C SER A 116 -18.94 -0.83 -6.02
N ASP A 117 -17.83 -0.13 -5.75
CA ASP A 117 -17.82 0.96 -4.75
C ASP A 117 -18.36 2.27 -5.32
N GLU A 118 -18.18 2.54 -6.62
CA GLU A 118 -18.78 3.72 -7.27
C GLU A 118 -20.31 3.63 -7.32
N ILE A 119 -20.86 2.45 -7.60
CA ILE A 119 -22.31 2.24 -7.62
C ILE A 119 -22.88 2.35 -6.20
N ASN A 120 -22.24 1.74 -5.19
CA ASN A 120 -22.70 1.86 -3.80
C ASN A 120 -22.66 3.31 -3.31
N THR A 121 -21.60 4.05 -3.63
CA THR A 121 -21.51 5.48 -3.27
C THR A 121 -22.57 6.32 -3.98
N ALA A 122 -22.90 5.99 -5.23
CA ALA A 122 -23.98 6.67 -5.97
C ALA A 122 -25.37 6.36 -5.38
N VAL A 123 -25.61 5.11 -4.97
CA VAL A 123 -26.85 4.68 -4.32
C VAL A 123 -26.99 5.33 -2.94
N GLU A 124 -25.92 5.35 -2.15
CA GLU A 124 -25.93 5.94 -0.80
C GLU A 124 -26.15 7.47 -0.83
N ARG A 125 -25.66 8.15 -1.88
CA ARG A 125 -25.99 9.57 -2.13
C ARG A 125 -27.44 9.78 -2.60
N PHE A 126 -28.03 8.79 -3.27
CA PHE A 126 -29.43 8.80 -3.68
C PHE A 126 -30.38 8.52 -2.50
N GLU A 127 -29.98 7.70 -1.52
CA GLU A 127 -30.77 7.41 -0.31
C GLU A 127 -30.71 8.53 0.73
N LYS A 128 -29.64 9.33 0.74
CA LYS A 128 -29.47 10.48 1.65
C LYS A 128 -30.00 11.82 1.10
N GLY A 129 -30.48 11.85 -0.15
CA GLY A 129 -31.07 13.02 -0.81
C GLY A 129 -32.60 12.95 -0.85
#